data_AF-N6XFC6-F1
#
_entry.id   AF-N6XFC6-F1
#
_cell.length_a   1.000
_cell.length_b   1.000
_cell.length_c   1.000
_cell.angle_alpha   90.00
_cell.angle_beta   90.00
_cell.angle_gamma   90.00
#
_symmetry.space_group_name_H-M   'P 1'
#
loop_
_entity.id
_entity.type
_entity.pdbx_description
1 polymer ?
#
loop_
_entity_poly.entity_id
_entity_poly.type
_entity_poly.pdbx_seq_one_letter_code
_entity_poly.pdbx_strand_id
1 'polypeptide(L)' 'MRKALAGQRLVAVFIAGVLLLNFPLLALFDGPSTLFGWPLLHVYLFGVWSALIVLVAWIVERGPR' A
#
# COMPACT_ATOMS: atom_id res chain seq x y z
N MET A 1 -0.06 0.60 26.66
CA MET A 1 0.97 0.14 25.70
C MET A 1 0.41 -0.34 24.35
N ARG A 2 -0.60 -1.23 24.27
CA ARG A 2 -1.11 -1.76 22.96
C ARG A 2 -1.59 -0.69 21.96
N LYS A 3 -2.19 0.42 22.44
CA LYS A 3 -2.60 1.55 21.57
C LYS A 3 -1.43 2.25 20.87
N ALA A 4 -0.26 2.36 21.53
CA ALA A 4 0.93 2.97 20.93
C ALA A 4 1.49 2.12 19.77
N LEU A 5 1.41 0.79 19.89
CA LEU A 5 1.87 -0.14 18.85
C LEU A 5 0.97 -0.12 17.60
N ALA A 6 -0.35 0.05 17.78
CA ALA A 6 -1.27 0.22 16.65
C ALA A 6 -0.98 1.52 15.88
N GLY A 7 -0.68 2.62 16.60
CA GLY A 7 -0.25 3.87 16.00
C GLY A 7 1.06 3.74 15.21
N GLN A 8 2.07 3.08 15.78
CA GLN A 8 3.33 2.81 15.08
C GLN A 8 3.14 1.97 13.81
N ARG A 9 2.26 0.95 13.84
CA ARG A 9 1.95 0.13 12.67
C ARG A 9 1.28 0.94 11.56
N LEU A 10 0.36 1.83 11.90
CA LEU A 10 -0.27 2.74 10.93
C LEU A 10 0.76 3.70 10.30
N VAL A 11 1.67 4.25 11.10
CA VAL A 11 2.77 5.09 10.58
C VAL A 11 3.67 4.29 9.63
N ALA A 12 4.01 3.05 9.98
CA ALA A 12 4.81 2.19 9.12
C ALA A 12 4.09 1.88 7.79
N VAL A 13 2.79 1.59 7.83
CA VAL A 13 1.96 1.39 6.62
C VAL A 13 1.88 2.66 5.78
N PHE A 14 1.76 3.83 6.40
CA PHE A 14 1.77 5.11 5.70
C PHE A 14 3.11 5.35 4.99
N ILE A 15 4.24 5.19 5.68
CA ILE A 15 5.57 5.33 5.08
C ILE A 15 5.76 4.32 3.94
N ALA A 16 5.34 3.07 4.14
CA ALA A 16 5.37 2.05 3.09
C ALA A 16 4.53 2.45 1.87
N GLY A 17 3.34 3.00 2.08
CA GLY A 17 2.48 3.52 1.02
C GLY A 17 3.12 4.68 0.27
N VAL A 18 3.71 5.65 0.97
CA VAL A 18 4.44 6.77 0.37
C VAL A 18 5.62 6.28 -0.47
N LEU A 19 6.37 5.29 0.02
CA LEU A 19 7.46 4.70 -0.75
C LEU A 19 6.93 3.96 -1.98
N LEU A 20 6.02 3.01 -1.82
CA LEU A 20 5.51 2.18 -2.92
C LEU A 20 4.77 2.98 -4.00
N LEU A 21 4.12 4.08 -3.62
CA LEU A 21 3.34 4.93 -4.53
C LEU A 21 4.08 6.22 -4.92
N ASN A 22 5.39 6.32 -4.68
CA ASN A 22 6.15 7.47 -5.17
C ASN A 22 6.34 7.40 -6.69
N PHE A 23 6.50 8.56 -7.31
CA PHE A 23 6.70 8.65 -8.76
C PHE A 23 7.92 7.85 -9.28
N PRO A 24 9.10 7.87 -8.63
CA PRO A 24 10.23 7.02 -9.05
C PRO A 24 9.91 5.52 -9.16
N LEU A 25 9.18 4.97 -8.19
CA LEU A 25 8.77 3.56 -8.19
C LEU A 25 7.65 3.30 -9.18
N LEU A 26 6.71 4.24 -9.35
CA LEU A 26 5.68 4.13 -10.39
C LEU A 26 6.30 4.15 -11.79
N ALA A 27 7.30 5.00 -12.03
CA ALA A 27 7.98 5.12 -13.31
C ALA A 27 8.70 3.83 -13.74
N LEU A 28 9.09 2.96 -12.80
CA LEU A 28 9.62 1.61 -13.12
C LEU A 28 8.58 0.72 -13.80
N PHE A 29 7.29 0.96 -13.57
CA PHE A 29 6.18 0.20 -14.15
C PHE A 29 5.44 0.98 -15.26
N ASP A 30 5.82 2.24 -15.51
CA ASP A 30 5.30 3.11 -16.56
C ASP A 30 5.98 2.83 -17.90
N GLY A 31 5.77 1.62 -18.40
CA GLY A 31 6.27 1.15 -19.69
C GLY A 31 5.19 0.43 -20.49
N PRO A 32 5.51 -0.04 -21.71
CA PRO A 32 4.58 -0.80 -22.55
C PRO A 32 4.30 -2.23 -22.01
N SER A 33 4.78 -2.55 -20.80
CA SER A 33 4.54 -3.82 -20.15
C SER A 33 3.07 -3.95 -19.78
N THR A 34 2.50 -5.10 -20.13
CA THR A 34 1.11 -5.42 -19.84
C THR A 34 1.04 -6.73 -19.05
N LEU A 35 0.06 -6.82 -18.16
CA LEU A 35 -0.29 -8.04 -17.44
C LEU A 35 -1.74 -8.40 -17.80
N PHE A 36 -1.96 -9.58 -18.38
CA PHE A 36 -3.28 -9.99 -18.90
C PHE A 36 -3.93 -8.95 -19.84
N GLY A 37 -3.13 -8.18 -20.58
CA GLY A 37 -3.60 -7.11 -21.47
C GLY A 37 -3.86 -5.75 -20.79
N TRP A 38 -3.71 -5.66 -19.47
CA TRP A 38 -3.83 -4.40 -18.72
C TRP A 38 -2.45 -3.76 -18.54
N PRO A 39 -2.33 -2.41 -18.58
CA PRO A 39 -1.06 -1.76 -18.32
C PRO A 39 -0.56 -2.10 -16.91
N LEU A 40 0.70 -2.54 -16.80
CA LEU A 40 1.26 -3.04 -15.54
C LEU A 40 1.19 -1.99 -14.43
N LEU A 41 1.37 -0.71 -14.77
CA LEU A 41 1.23 0.42 -13.86
C LEU A 41 -0.13 0.44 -13.14
N HIS A 42 -1.22 0.16 -13.85
CA HIS A 42 -2.56 0.18 -13.26
C HIS A 42 -2.73 -0.98 -12.29
N VAL A 43 -2.30 -2.18 -12.68
CA VAL A 43 -2.35 -3.36 -11.81
C VAL A 43 -1.53 -3.14 -10.54
N TYR A 44 -0.33 -2.57 -10.68
CA TYR A 44 0.52 -2.23 -9.54
C TYR A 44 -0.15 -1.19 -8.63
N LEU A 45 -0.65 -0.08 -9.19
CA LEU A 45 -1.29 1.00 -8.45
C LEU A 45 -2.48 0.49 -7.63
N PHE A 46 -3.42 -0.19 -8.29
CA PHE A 46 -4.61 -0.72 -7.62
C PHE A 46 -4.28 -1.86 -6.65
N GLY A 47 -3.28 -2.69 -6.97
CA GLY A 47 -2.81 -3.77 -6.09
C GLY A 47 -2.23 -3.24 -4.79
N VAL A 48 -1.28 -2.30 -4.87
CA VAL A 48 -0.68 -1.65 -3.70
C VAL A 48 -1.75 -0.91 -2.90
N TRP A 49 -2.60 -0.13 -3.56
CA TRP A 49 -3.66 0.62 -2.88
C TRP A 49 -4.63 -0.28 -2.12
N SER A 50 -5.06 -1.38 -2.74
CA SER A 50 -5.93 -2.37 -2.08
C SER A 50 -5.24 -3.02 -0.89
N ALA A 51 -3.95 -3.37 -1.01
CA ALA A 51 -3.17 -3.94 0.08
C ALA A 51 -3.05 -2.98 1.27
N LEU A 52 -2.86 -1.68 1.02
CA LEU A 52 -2.83 -0.65 2.05
C LEU A 52 -4.18 -0.56 2.80
N ILE A 53 -5.30 -0.56 2.07
CA ILE A 53 -6.64 -0.54 2.67
C ILE A 53 -6.84 -1.75 3.59
N VAL A 54 -6.52 -2.96 3.10
CA VAL A 54 -6.65 -4.20 3.88
C VAL A 54 -5.76 -4.16 5.13
N LEU A 55 -4.51 -3.70 5.01
CA LEU A 55 -3.59 -3.56 6.15
C LEU A 55 -4.11 -2.57 7.18
N VAL A 56 -4.59 -1.41 6.76
CA VAL A 56 -5.18 -0.39 7.65
C VAL A 56 -6.41 -0.96 8.35
N ALA A 57 -7.36 -1.54 7.62
CA ALA A 57 -8.56 -2.16 8.18
C ALA A 57 -8.19 -3.21 9.22
N TRP A 58 -7.25 -4.11 8.88
CA TRP A 58 -6.77 -5.16 9.77
C TRP A 58 -6.09 -4.63 11.04
N ILE A 59 -5.27 -3.58 10.93
CA ILE A 59 -4.60 -2.96 12.09
C ILE A 59 -5.63 -2.30 13.00
N VAL A 60 -6.61 -1.60 12.43
CA VAL A 60 -7.66 -0.89 13.19
C VAL A 60 -8.60 -1.88 13.86
N GLU A 61 -9.05 -2.93 13.16
CA GLU A 61 -9.94 -3.97 13.69
C GLU A 61 -9.29 -4.81 14.79
N ARG A 62 -7.96 -5.00 14.73
CA ARG A 62 -7.20 -5.69 15.78
C ARG A 62 -6.70 -4.77 16.90
N GLY A 63 -6.84 -3.46 16.74
CA GLY A 63 -6.61 -2.49 17.80
C GLY A 63 -7.65 -2.72 18.92
N PRO A 64 -7.23 -2.82 20.20
CA PRO A 64 -8.15 -3.16 21.27
C PRO A 64 -9.26 -2.11 21.33
N ARG A 65 -10.50 -2.56 21.19
CA ARG A 65 -11.68 -1.80 21.62
C ARG A 65 -11.48 -1.35 23.07
#